data_AF-A0AAE3JLC1-F1
#
_entry.id   AF-A0AAE3JLC1-F1
#
_cell.length_a   1.000
_cell.length_b   1.000
_cell.length_c   1.000
_cell.angle_alpha   90.00
_cell.angle_beta   90.00
_cell.angle_gamma   90.00
#
_symmetry.space_group_name_H-M   'P 1'
#
loop_
_entity.id
_entity.type
_entity.pdbx_description
1 polymer ?
#
loop_
_entity_poly.entity_id
_entity_poly.type
_entity_poly.pdbx_seq_one_letter_code
_entity_poly.pdbx_strand_id
1 'polypeptide(L)'
;MSLNKAIDTNQIIIGELHVTNDNYMYYHMKQSIRIILLFYFFAISSCENVIDCIINVRPVLSDKRLAIGGVNQYYSEIISAEIKNEPQDNAYDYYYDIRGDIPEGLEVIINYRDVFIEGVPSKAGRYTFTVYLDVDPPNGYYYDENGNERYDDSLCSDSTSKTYTIAIR
;
A
#
# COMPACT_ATOMS: atom_id res chain seq x y z
N MET A 1 -85.14 35.52 -17.94
CA MET A 1 -86.37 35.45 -17.12
C MET A 1 -86.67 33.95 -16.98
N SER A 2 -86.56 33.25 -15.86
CA SER A 2 -86.45 33.50 -14.41
C SER A 2 -85.65 32.29 -13.85
N LEU A 3 -84.56 32.46 -13.12
CA LEU A 3 -84.44 32.47 -11.64
C LEU A 3 -85.14 31.34 -10.87
N ASN A 4 -84.30 30.66 -10.06
CA ASN A 4 -84.53 30.10 -8.70
C ASN A 4 -85.31 28.79 -8.60
N LYS A 5 -85.09 27.85 -7.65
CA LYS A 5 -84.52 27.88 -6.28
C LYS A 5 -84.35 26.38 -5.87
N ALA A 6 -83.17 25.90 -5.47
CA ALA A 6 -82.67 25.66 -4.09
C ALA A 6 -83.55 24.82 -3.13
N ILE A 7 -82.84 24.11 -2.22
CA ILE A 7 -83.21 23.41 -0.95
C ILE A 7 -83.26 21.86 -1.12
N ASP A 8 -82.23 21.10 -0.73
CA ASP A 8 -81.67 20.79 0.61
C ASP A 8 -82.49 19.74 1.37
N THR A 9 -81.89 18.59 1.73
CA THR A 9 -81.64 18.08 3.10
C THR A 9 -81.58 16.53 3.14
N ASN A 10 -80.57 16.03 3.87
CA ASN A 10 -80.46 14.76 4.60
C ASN A 10 -80.19 13.44 3.86
N GLN A 11 -79.42 12.48 4.39
CA GLN A 11 -78.37 12.41 5.41
C GLN A 11 -78.00 10.91 5.42
N ILE A 12 -76.80 10.51 5.03
CA ILE A 12 -76.24 9.21 5.46
C ILE A 12 -74.78 9.47 5.85
N ILE A 13 -74.60 9.64 7.16
CA ILE A 13 -73.32 9.47 7.87
C ILE A 13 -72.87 8.03 7.63
N ILE A 14 -71.62 7.76 7.23
CA ILE A 14 -70.61 6.94 7.96
C ILE A 14 -69.20 7.18 7.36
N GLY A 15 -68.23 7.50 8.21
CA GLY A 15 -66.85 6.98 8.07
C GLY A 15 -65.80 7.94 7.52
N GLU A 16 -65.04 8.55 8.43
CA GLU A 16 -63.66 8.99 8.14
C GLU A 16 -62.85 7.78 7.63
N LEU A 17 -62.16 7.94 6.49
CA LEU A 17 -61.00 7.11 6.17
C LEU A 17 -59.83 8.00 5.78
N HIS A 18 -58.95 8.16 6.75
CA HIS A 18 -57.59 8.67 6.62
C HIS A 18 -56.72 7.62 5.88
N VAL A 19 -55.59 8.08 5.31
CA VAL A 19 -54.38 7.30 4.89
C VAL A 19 -54.40 6.74 3.44
N THR A 20 -53.40 6.94 2.57
CA THR A 20 -52.12 7.70 2.63
C THR A 20 -51.52 7.91 1.22
N ASN A 21 -50.60 8.88 1.15
CA ASN A 21 -49.76 9.30 0.03
C ASN A 21 -48.50 8.41 -0.17
N ASP A 22 -48.54 7.12 0.18
CA ASP A 22 -47.32 6.33 0.44
C ASP A 22 -46.71 5.62 -0.79
N ASN A 23 -47.41 5.57 -1.92
CA ASN A 23 -46.94 4.79 -3.09
C ASN A 23 -46.06 5.58 -4.07
N TYR A 24 -46.09 6.92 -4.03
CA TYR A 24 -45.28 7.75 -4.94
C TYR A 24 -43.85 8.01 -4.42
N MET A 25 -43.65 8.07 -3.10
CA MET A 25 -42.31 8.28 -2.52
C MET A 25 -41.41 7.03 -2.51
N TYR A 26 -41.98 5.83 -2.60
CA TYR A 26 -41.21 4.59 -2.54
C TYR A 26 -40.41 4.30 -3.83
N TYR A 27 -40.97 4.66 -5.00
CA TYR A 27 -40.31 4.43 -6.29
C TYR A 27 -39.14 5.40 -6.53
N HIS A 28 -39.24 6.64 -6.07
CA HIS A 28 -38.18 7.64 -6.26
C HIS A 28 -36.95 7.36 -5.35
N MET A 29 -37.17 6.90 -4.11
CA MET A 29 -36.08 6.63 -3.17
C MET A 29 -35.22 5.41 -3.56
N LYS A 30 -35.82 4.38 -4.17
CA LYS A 30 -35.10 3.19 -4.69
C LYS A 30 -34.27 3.50 -5.95
N GLN A 31 -34.71 4.42 -6.80
CA GLN A 31 -33.98 4.85 -7.99
C GLN A 31 -32.77 5.72 -7.61
N SER A 32 -32.94 6.63 -6.66
CA SER A 32 -31.87 7.48 -6.12
C SER A 32 -30.75 6.69 -5.43
N ILE A 33 -31.10 5.63 -4.68
CA ILE A 33 -30.12 4.77 -4.01
C ILE A 33 -29.23 4.01 -5.01
N ARG A 34 -29.80 3.55 -6.14
CA ARG A 34 -28.99 2.89 -7.20
C ARG A 34 -28.02 3.87 -7.87
N ILE A 35 -28.42 5.13 -8.02
CA ILE A 35 -27.56 6.18 -8.58
C ILE A 35 -26.42 6.53 -7.60
N ILE A 36 -26.72 6.62 -6.29
CA ILE A 36 -25.71 6.88 -5.25
C ILE A 36 -24.69 5.73 -5.15
N LEU A 37 -25.12 4.48 -5.27
CA LEU A 37 -24.21 3.31 -5.29
C LEU A 37 -23.30 3.30 -6.54
N LEU A 38 -23.81 3.71 -7.70
CA LEU A 38 -23.02 3.87 -8.92
C LEU A 38 -22.00 5.01 -8.80
N PHE A 39 -22.38 6.12 -8.15
CA PHE A 39 -21.47 7.25 -7.88
C PHE A 39 -20.37 6.88 -6.87
N TYR A 40 -20.68 6.06 -5.87
CA TYR A 40 -19.70 5.57 -4.90
C TYR A 40 -18.67 4.64 -5.53
N PHE A 41 -19.06 3.82 -6.51
CA PHE A 41 -18.15 2.94 -7.25
C PHE A 41 -17.16 3.73 -8.13
N PHE A 42 -17.58 4.88 -8.67
CA PHE A 42 -16.71 5.77 -9.44
C PHE A 42 -15.80 6.65 -8.57
N ALA A 43 -16.19 6.91 -7.31
CA ALA A 43 -15.39 7.72 -6.40
C ALA A 43 -14.19 6.97 -5.80
N ILE A 44 -14.15 5.63 -5.87
CA ILE A 44 -13.04 4.81 -5.36
C ILE A 44 -11.99 4.45 -6.42
N SER A 45 -12.19 4.82 -7.70
CA SER A 45 -11.27 4.47 -8.79
C SER A 45 -10.20 5.53 -9.11
N SER A 46 -10.05 6.57 -8.28
CA SER A 46 -9.07 7.65 -8.51
C SER A 46 -7.67 7.40 -7.92
N CYS A 47 -7.34 6.16 -7.55
CA CYS A 47 -5.96 5.80 -7.22
C CYS A 47 -5.28 5.29 -8.49
N GLU A 48 -4.37 6.07 -9.06
CA GLU A 48 -3.65 5.71 -10.30
C GLU A 48 -2.65 4.55 -10.10
N ASN A 49 -2.29 4.21 -8.85
CA ASN A 49 -1.21 3.26 -8.53
C ASN A 49 -1.69 1.87 -8.03
N VAL A 50 -2.99 1.55 -8.15
CA VAL A 50 -3.53 0.30 -7.56
C VAL A 50 -3.03 -0.94 -8.30
N ILE A 51 -2.75 -0.85 -9.60
CA ILE A 51 -2.35 -1.99 -10.43
C ILE A 51 -0.94 -2.47 -10.06
N ASP A 52 0.01 -1.56 -9.86
CA ASP A 52 1.39 -1.91 -9.48
C ASP A 52 1.45 -2.51 -8.07
N CYS A 53 0.56 -2.06 -7.18
CA CYS A 53 0.35 -2.70 -5.88
C CYS A 53 -0.35 -4.05 -5.94
N ILE A 54 -1.13 -4.36 -6.98
CA ILE A 54 -1.68 -5.71 -7.20
C ILE A 54 -0.57 -6.67 -7.64
N ILE A 55 0.33 -6.25 -8.52
CA ILE A 55 1.51 -7.04 -8.93
C ILE A 55 2.54 -7.10 -7.79
N ASN A 56 2.52 -6.12 -6.89
CA ASN A 56 3.35 -6.04 -5.69
C ASN A 56 4.85 -5.98 -6.05
N VAL A 57 5.20 -5.04 -6.93
CA VAL A 57 6.58 -4.66 -7.22
C VAL A 57 7.11 -3.86 -6.04
N ARG A 58 8.12 -4.37 -5.33
CA ARG A 58 8.65 -3.74 -4.11
C ARG A 58 10.06 -4.25 -3.76
N PRO A 59 10.89 -3.46 -3.08
CA PRO A 59 12.17 -3.94 -2.56
C PRO A 59 11.96 -5.02 -1.50
N VAL A 60 12.82 -6.04 -1.52
CA VAL A 60 12.87 -7.07 -0.49
C VAL A 60 14.32 -7.40 -0.13
N LEU A 61 14.55 -7.66 1.16
CA LEU A 61 15.82 -8.18 1.68
C LEU A 61 15.73 -9.70 1.85
N SER A 62 16.79 -10.40 1.48
CA SER A 62 16.88 -11.87 1.54
C SER A 62 16.43 -12.43 2.90
N ASP A 63 15.64 -13.51 2.84
CA ASP A 63 15.22 -14.26 4.03
C ASP A 63 16.24 -15.33 4.40
N LYS A 64 17.30 -14.88 5.05
CA LYS A 64 18.44 -15.71 5.43
C LYS A 64 18.70 -15.65 6.92
N ARG A 65 19.00 -16.81 7.49
CA ARG A 65 19.61 -16.93 8.82
C ARG A 65 21.12 -16.89 8.64
N LEU A 66 21.77 -15.92 9.29
CA LEU A 66 23.22 -15.77 9.25
C LEU A 66 23.89 -16.92 10.01
N ALA A 67 25.02 -17.41 9.51
CA ALA A 67 25.75 -18.49 10.16
C ALA A 67 26.29 -18.05 11.53
N ILE A 68 26.57 -19.05 12.37
CA ILE A 68 27.23 -18.84 13.66
C ILE A 68 28.73 -18.67 13.40
N GLY A 69 29.30 -17.57 13.86
CA GLY A 69 30.74 -17.30 13.79
C GLY A 69 31.49 -17.78 15.03
N GLY A 70 32.82 -17.90 14.91
CA GLY A 70 33.72 -18.24 16.00
C GLY A 70 34.53 -17.02 16.46
N VAL A 71 34.81 -16.89 17.75
CA VAL A 71 35.75 -15.87 18.26
C VAL A 71 37.13 -16.09 17.62
N ASN A 72 37.73 -15.00 17.12
CA ASN A 72 39.02 -14.99 16.43
C ASN A 72 39.07 -15.87 15.16
N GLN A 73 37.92 -16.15 14.54
CA GLN A 73 37.83 -16.86 13.27
C GLN A 73 37.23 -15.96 12.20
N TYR A 74 37.72 -16.06 10.96
CA TYR A 74 37.18 -15.26 9.87
C TYR A 74 35.69 -15.58 9.66
N TYR A 75 34.89 -14.53 9.60
CA TYR A 75 33.46 -14.56 9.35
C TYR A 75 33.17 -13.78 8.07
N SER A 76 32.26 -14.27 7.24
CA SER A 76 31.77 -13.55 6.06
C SER A 76 30.36 -14.01 5.74
N GLU A 77 29.45 -13.05 5.62
CA GLU A 77 28.07 -13.25 5.23
C GLU A 77 27.62 -12.18 4.26
N ILE A 78 26.67 -12.55 3.40
CA ILE A 78 26.04 -11.66 2.42
C ILE A 78 24.53 -11.63 2.67
N ILE A 79 23.98 -10.42 2.71
CA ILE A 79 22.55 -10.12 2.68
C ILE A 79 22.27 -9.42 1.35
N SER A 80 21.52 -10.09 0.47
CA SER A 80 21.17 -9.54 -0.85
C SER A 80 19.80 -8.85 -0.82
N ALA A 81 19.64 -7.85 -1.69
CA ALA A 81 18.38 -7.21 -2.02
C ALA A 81 17.97 -7.48 -3.47
N GLU A 82 16.66 -7.40 -3.72
CA GLU A 82 16.07 -7.48 -5.05
C GLU A 82 14.80 -6.60 -5.09
N ILE A 83 14.36 -6.20 -6.29
CA ILE A 83 12.99 -5.71 -6.47
C ILE A 83 12.12 -6.90 -6.86
N LYS A 84 11.21 -7.29 -5.97
CA LYS A 84 10.34 -8.43 -6.22
C LYS A 84 9.45 -8.15 -7.43
N ASN A 85 9.29 -9.16 -8.30
CA ASN A 85 8.46 -9.10 -9.51
C ASN A 85 8.94 -8.09 -10.57
N GLU A 86 10.21 -7.70 -10.54
CA GLU A 86 10.82 -6.79 -11.52
C GLU A 86 12.06 -7.45 -12.18
N PRO A 87 11.97 -7.89 -13.46
CA PRO A 87 13.10 -8.51 -14.17
C PRO A 87 14.30 -7.58 -14.41
N GLN A 88 14.09 -6.27 -14.41
CA GLN A 88 15.12 -5.24 -14.62
C GLN A 88 15.52 -4.56 -13.31
N ASP A 89 15.50 -5.27 -12.20
CA ASP A 89 15.81 -4.71 -10.88
C ASP A 89 17.24 -4.15 -10.77
N ASN A 90 18.16 -4.60 -11.64
CA ASN A 90 19.49 -4.01 -11.82
C ASN A 90 19.51 -2.54 -12.30
N ALA A 91 18.38 -1.99 -12.72
CA ALA A 91 18.29 -0.59 -13.15
C ALA A 91 18.02 0.37 -11.99
N TYR A 92 17.69 -0.14 -10.81
CA TYR A 92 17.37 0.65 -9.62
C TYR A 92 18.64 1.03 -8.87
N ASP A 93 18.58 2.18 -8.20
CA ASP A 93 19.57 2.60 -7.23
C ASP A 93 19.17 2.10 -5.83
N TYR A 94 20.14 1.53 -5.09
CA TYR A 94 19.91 0.89 -3.80
C TYR A 94 20.67 1.65 -2.70
N TYR A 95 19.95 2.07 -1.67
CA TYR A 95 20.49 2.83 -0.56
C TYR A 95 20.26 2.08 0.76
N TYR A 96 21.34 1.81 1.48
CA TYR A 96 21.29 1.05 2.73
C TYR A 96 21.63 1.91 3.93
N ASP A 97 20.91 1.68 5.02
CA ASP A 97 21.24 2.16 6.35
C ASP A 97 21.23 0.98 7.33
N ILE A 98 22.36 0.75 8.01
CA ILE A 98 22.54 -0.36 8.93
C ILE A 98 22.57 0.19 10.35
N ARG A 99 21.59 -0.22 11.17
CA ARG A 99 21.43 0.26 12.55
C ARG A 99 21.48 -0.90 13.55
N GLY A 100 22.14 -0.69 14.68
CA GLY A 100 22.21 -1.67 15.77
C GLY A 100 23.62 -2.23 15.95
N ASP A 101 23.69 -3.43 16.52
CA ASP A 101 24.96 -3.99 16.99
C ASP A 101 25.61 -4.87 15.92
N ILE A 102 26.77 -4.42 15.42
CA ILE A 102 27.69 -5.25 14.64
C ILE A 102 28.80 -5.75 15.58
N PRO A 103 29.16 -7.05 15.56
CA PRO A 103 30.23 -7.56 16.41
C PRO A 103 31.56 -6.83 16.18
N GLU A 104 32.28 -6.52 17.26
CA GLU A 104 33.60 -5.89 17.18
C GLU A 104 34.57 -6.75 16.36
N GLY A 105 35.25 -6.13 15.39
CA GLY A 105 36.14 -6.81 14.44
C GLY A 105 35.46 -7.26 13.15
N LEU A 106 34.15 -7.07 13.01
CA LEU A 106 33.44 -7.16 11.73
C LEU A 106 33.18 -5.77 11.16
N GLU A 107 33.20 -5.68 9.83
CA GLU A 107 32.89 -4.50 9.06
C GLU A 107 31.67 -4.76 8.17
N VAL A 108 30.97 -3.68 7.80
CA VAL A 108 29.87 -3.72 6.84
C VAL A 108 30.32 -3.06 5.55
N ILE A 109 30.24 -3.79 4.44
CA ILE A 109 30.64 -3.32 3.11
C ILE A 109 29.42 -3.43 2.21
N ILE A 110 29.00 -2.31 1.64
CA ILE A 110 27.88 -2.26 0.69
C ILE A 110 28.46 -2.31 -0.72
N ASN A 111 27.97 -3.26 -1.52
CA ASN A 111 28.31 -3.36 -2.93
C ASN A 111 27.04 -3.58 -3.75
N TYR A 112 26.56 -2.49 -4.35
CA TYR A 112 25.35 -2.46 -5.15
C TYR A 112 24.13 -3.05 -4.40
N ARG A 113 23.73 -4.29 -4.69
CA ARG A 113 22.57 -4.98 -4.07
C ARG A 113 22.93 -5.85 -2.86
N ASP A 114 24.20 -5.95 -2.53
CA ASP A 114 24.71 -6.85 -1.51
C ASP A 114 25.31 -6.08 -0.35
N VAL A 115 24.88 -6.45 0.86
CA VAL A 115 25.50 -6.04 2.12
C VAL A 115 26.37 -7.18 2.62
N PHE A 116 27.67 -6.97 2.60
CA PHE A 116 28.68 -7.87 3.13
C PHE A 116 28.93 -7.54 4.60
N ILE A 117 29.00 -8.57 5.43
CA ILE A 117 29.41 -8.46 6.83
C ILE A 117 30.56 -9.43 7.03
N GLU A 118 31.76 -8.89 7.17
CA GLU A 118 32.97 -9.71 7.20
C GLU A 118 34.06 -9.18 8.12
N GLY A 119 34.96 -10.06 8.54
CA GLY A 119 36.06 -9.73 9.43
C GLY A 119 36.36 -10.85 10.43
N VAL A 120 37.00 -10.49 11.56
CA VAL A 120 37.39 -11.43 12.61
C VAL A 120 36.83 -10.94 13.94
N PRO A 121 35.75 -11.54 14.45
CA PRO A 121 35.07 -11.05 15.64
C PRO A 121 35.90 -11.36 16.89
N SER A 122 36.08 -10.37 17.76
CA SER A 122 36.94 -10.48 18.95
C SER A 122 36.20 -10.96 20.20
N LYS A 123 34.86 -10.93 20.19
CA LYS A 123 34.03 -11.18 21.38
C LYS A 123 32.82 -12.06 21.07
N ALA A 124 32.60 -13.05 21.94
CA ALA A 124 31.41 -13.89 21.89
C ALA A 124 30.15 -13.12 22.30
N GLY A 125 29.02 -13.42 21.67
CA GLY A 125 27.78 -12.72 21.94
C GLY A 125 26.69 -12.98 20.91
N ARG A 126 25.54 -12.35 21.14
CA ARG A 126 24.43 -12.26 20.18
C ARG A 126 24.24 -10.79 19.84
N TYR A 127 24.35 -10.48 18.56
CA TYR A 127 24.38 -9.12 18.05
C TYR A 127 23.22 -8.96 17.07
N THR A 128 22.38 -7.95 17.31
CA THR A 128 21.16 -7.72 16.53
C THR A 128 21.24 -6.37 15.86
N PHE A 129 21.03 -6.35 14.55
CA PHE A 129 21.01 -5.13 13.75
C PHE A 129 19.88 -5.21 12.72
N THR A 130 19.45 -4.05 12.24
CA THR A 130 18.43 -3.89 11.22
C THR A 130 19.07 -3.26 9.99
N VAL A 131 18.82 -3.88 8.84
CA VAL A 131 19.13 -3.32 7.52
C VAL A 131 17.88 -2.61 7.02
N TYR A 132 17.98 -1.32 6.81
CA TYR A 132 17.00 -0.51 6.10
C TYR A 132 17.48 -0.38 4.65
N LEU A 133 16.53 -0.47 3.72
CA LEU A 133 16.77 -0.37 2.29
C LEU A 133 15.72 0.57 1.71
N ASP A 134 16.19 1.62 1.05
CA ASP A 134 15.41 2.50 0.19
C ASP A 134 15.90 2.31 -1.25
N VAL A 135 15.00 2.39 -2.23
CA VAL A 135 15.31 2.22 -3.65
C VAL A 135 14.70 3.33 -4.48
N ASP A 136 15.45 3.80 -5.47
CA ASP A 136 14.95 4.73 -6.48
C ASP A 136 14.81 4.00 -7.82
N PRO A 137 13.66 4.16 -8.52
CA PRO A 137 13.52 3.64 -9.87
C PRO A 137 14.49 4.30 -10.84
N PRO A 138 14.90 3.62 -11.93
CA PRO A 138 15.66 4.27 -13.00
C PRO A 138 14.90 5.51 -13.48
N ASN A 139 15.61 6.60 -13.77
CA ASN A 139 15.05 7.87 -14.22
C ASN A 139 14.30 7.74 -15.57
N GLY A 140 13.10 7.15 -15.54
CA GLY A 140 12.12 7.14 -16.60
C GLY A 140 11.16 8.29 -16.34
N TYR A 141 11.37 9.41 -17.02
CA TYR A 141 10.38 10.48 -17.04
C TYR A 141 9.58 10.43 -18.34
N TYR A 142 8.29 10.71 -18.24
CA TYR A 142 7.43 10.96 -19.39
C TYR A 142 6.76 12.32 -19.22
N TYR A 143 6.31 12.91 -20.33
CA TYR A 143 5.53 14.14 -20.29
C TYR A 143 4.04 13.77 -20.26
N ASP A 144 3.30 14.30 -19.28
CA ASP A 144 1.85 14.16 -19.25
C ASP A 144 1.18 14.98 -20.39
N GLU A 145 -0.14 14.84 -20.53
CA GLU A 145 -0.92 15.56 -21.56
C GLU A 145 -0.81 17.09 -21.46
N ASN A 146 -0.38 17.61 -20.32
CA ASN A 146 -0.17 19.04 -20.06
C ASN A 146 1.30 19.45 -20.23
N GLY A 147 2.17 18.53 -20.65
CA GLY A 147 3.59 18.77 -20.83
C GLY A 147 4.38 18.84 -19.52
N ASN A 148 3.83 18.37 -18.40
CA ASN A 148 4.58 18.28 -17.15
C ASN A 148 5.39 16.98 -17.12
N GLU A 149 6.61 17.05 -16.61
CA GLU A 149 7.44 15.88 -16.33
C GLU A 149 6.80 15.05 -15.21
N ARG A 150 6.62 13.75 -15.46
CA ARG A 150 6.17 12.75 -14.51
C ARG A 150 7.19 11.65 -14.43
N TYR A 151 7.42 11.14 -13.22
CA TYR A 151 8.24 9.97 -12.99
C TYR A 151 7.36 8.73 -13.11
N ASP A 152 7.87 7.72 -13.80
CA ASP A 152 7.28 6.38 -13.83
C ASP A 152 7.68 5.66 -12.53
N ASP A 153 6.87 5.83 -11.48
CA ASP A 153 7.03 5.09 -10.23
C ASP A 153 6.20 3.81 -10.30
N SER A 154 6.82 2.75 -10.82
CA SER A 154 6.23 1.42 -10.91
C SER A 154 6.28 0.64 -9.58
N LEU A 155 6.84 1.23 -8.51
CA LEU A 155 6.95 0.59 -7.21
C LEU A 155 5.66 0.77 -6.39
N CYS A 156 5.24 -0.31 -5.74
CA CYS A 156 4.19 -0.21 -4.71
C CYS A 156 4.72 0.35 -3.38
N SER A 157 6.04 0.24 -3.17
CA SER A 157 6.76 0.83 -2.04
C SER A 157 8.21 1.02 -2.44
N ASP A 158 8.79 2.13 -2.00
CA ASP A 158 10.18 2.55 -2.19
C ASP A 158 11.15 1.96 -1.16
N SER A 159 10.64 1.31 -0.12
CA SER A 159 11.44 1.01 1.08
C SER A 159 11.07 -0.31 1.74
N THR A 160 12.04 -0.90 2.43
CA THR A 160 11.87 -2.11 3.24
C THR A 160 12.90 -2.17 4.36
N SER A 161 12.66 -3.01 5.36
CA SER A 161 13.66 -3.24 6.40
C SER A 161 13.58 -4.64 6.97
N LYS A 162 14.70 -5.12 7.49
CA LYS A 162 14.78 -6.44 8.10
C LYS A 162 15.84 -6.53 9.20
N THR A 163 15.45 -7.19 10.28
CA THR A 163 16.33 -7.43 11.44
C THR A 163 17.01 -8.78 11.32
N TYR A 164 18.33 -8.78 11.53
CA TYR A 164 19.19 -9.96 11.51
C TYR A 164 19.86 -10.14 12.87
N THR A 165 20.37 -11.35 13.11
CA THR A 165 21.14 -11.66 14.32
C THR A 165 22.36 -12.49 13.96
N ILE A 166 23.53 -12.04 14.41
CA ILE A 166 24.78 -12.81 14.38
C ILE A 166 25.01 -13.40 15.76
N ALA A 167 25.37 -14.68 15.81
CA ALA A 167 25.83 -15.34 17.02
C ALA A 167 27.31 -15.69 16.88
N ILE A 168 28.13 -15.19 17.81
CA ILE A 168 29.57 -15.49 17.90
C ILE A 168 29.81 -16.36 19.12
N ARG A 169 30.53 -17.47 18.97
CA ARG A 169 30.82 -18.45 20.02
C ARG A 169 32.29 -18.79 20.16
#